data_AF-A0AAJ5FJJ2-F1
#
_entry.id   AF-A0AAJ5FJJ2-F1
#
_cell.length_a   1.000
_cell.length_b   1.000
_cell.length_c   1.000
_cell.angle_alpha   90.00
_cell.angle_beta   90.00
_cell.angle_gamma   90.00
#
_symmetry.space_group_name_H-M   'P 1'
#
loop_
_entity.id
_entity.type
_entity.pdbx_description
1 polymer ?
#
loop_
_entity_poly.entity_id
_entity_poly.type
_entity_poly.pdbx_seq_one_letter_code
_entity_poly.pdbx_strand_id
1 'polypeptide(L)'
;MATTILTPAENRFLQLSQPALQLTELTRVMPLLRDHPTIKDSSDFLSRSTRQLLLDQRVNWLVQGSDVWKLLARLPYAINASDRRADWHHCALCHKPVRYEYHVVLRTDGHEILVGSECVKKFMSDEMQYLMTITTEDNFHAVAQYDDLTAQYPQVPEILWDQQALPHLPQQHRRRQHWVKNGTKTTVTGYLKHRQQTLPETQLSPYLVEYTQLQAVDRQMAERQQVQQQHAVQQQAQLAEKEAAAAWQAADQAQLTAEQQLRASTSYQTYLQAVAALMVQHLPLPQFKQRLRGITMPPALGQLVNSYQLGVMATEFARTGQITATRLQIVPRYLVADLNRFSRQLAAQRQRDWDDDVFNAALGCELTADQRRQRLTQLRDCWEGRQLSDACYATLLRLRESWQQSPVIPATWPEKLRQAFQVRLAEQPATGWVPAKKNHVTPSQLRQLITPQADFATVAAQYHRLYALPAATEAVTLSALHRYYLVKADQRAGRAKATAKLVTELLKETVDD
;
A
#
# COMPACT_ATOMS: atom_id res chain seq x y z
N MET A 1 22.82 25.10 -16.49
CA MET A 1 24.15 24.86 -15.89
C MET A 1 23.95 24.08 -14.60
N ALA A 2 24.66 22.97 -14.40
CA ALA A 2 24.50 22.16 -13.19
C ALA A 2 25.17 22.84 -11.99
N THR A 3 24.40 23.13 -10.95
CA THR A 3 24.93 23.68 -9.69
C THR A 3 25.72 22.62 -8.94
N THR A 4 26.93 22.95 -8.48
CA THR A 4 27.74 22.04 -7.66
C THR A 4 27.21 22.08 -6.23
N ILE A 5 26.88 20.91 -5.68
CA ILE A 5 26.42 20.77 -4.28
C ILE A 5 27.64 20.63 -3.36
N LEU A 6 28.58 19.75 -3.70
CA LEU A 6 29.85 19.59 -3.01
C LEU A 6 31.00 19.51 -4.01
N THR A 7 32.00 20.36 -3.81
CA THR A 7 33.30 20.28 -4.48
C THR A 7 34.11 19.10 -3.94
N PRO A 8 35.14 18.62 -4.67
CA PRO A 8 36.05 17.59 -4.18
C PRO A 8 36.65 17.88 -2.81
N ALA A 9 37.03 19.13 -2.56
CA ALA A 9 37.66 19.53 -1.29
C ALA A 9 36.66 19.52 -0.13
N GLU A 10 35.43 20.00 -0.34
CA GLU A 10 34.36 19.97 0.68
C GLU A 10 33.97 18.52 1.01
N ASN A 11 33.82 17.67 -0.01
CA ASN A 11 33.52 16.26 0.19
C ASN A 11 34.65 15.56 0.97
N ARG A 12 35.91 15.78 0.57
CA ARG A 12 37.06 15.20 1.26
C ARG A 12 37.16 15.69 2.71
N PHE A 13 36.88 16.97 2.95
CA PHE A 13 36.85 17.53 4.30
C PHE A 13 35.79 16.83 5.16
N LEU A 14 34.55 16.68 4.68
CA LEU A 14 33.50 15.95 5.40
C LEU A 14 33.88 14.50 5.69
N GLN A 15 34.54 13.81 4.75
CA GLN A 15 35.01 12.44 4.97
C GLN A 15 36.05 12.34 6.09
N LEU A 16 36.96 13.32 6.18
CA LEU A 16 37.99 13.36 7.21
C LEU A 16 37.42 13.79 8.57
N SER A 17 36.41 14.67 8.59
CA SER A 17 35.75 15.13 9.82
C SER A 17 34.72 14.14 10.37
N GLN A 18 34.14 13.27 9.52
CA GLN A 18 33.03 12.38 9.91
C GLN A 18 33.31 11.51 11.15
N PRO A 19 34.51 10.93 11.35
CA PRO A 19 34.80 10.15 12.56
C PRO A 19 34.62 10.93 13.86
N ALA A 20 34.94 12.24 13.85
CA ALA A 20 34.76 13.11 15.02
C ALA A 20 33.32 13.63 15.18
N LEU A 21 32.61 13.86 14.07
CA LEU A 21 31.26 14.44 14.09
C LEU A 21 30.17 13.44 14.50
N GLN A 22 30.34 12.15 14.19
CA GLN A 22 29.36 11.07 14.50
C GLN A 22 27.91 11.36 14.08
N LEU A 23 27.68 12.23 13.09
CA LEU A 23 26.35 12.59 12.61
C LEU A 23 25.74 11.43 11.83
N THR A 24 24.60 10.91 12.29
CA THR A 24 23.90 9.77 11.68
C THR A 24 23.57 10.01 10.21
N GLU A 25 23.14 11.23 9.87
CA GLU A 25 22.75 11.60 8.50
C GLU A 25 23.96 11.67 7.56
N LEU A 26 25.06 12.28 8.00
CA LEU A 26 26.31 12.29 7.23
C LEU A 26 26.83 10.86 7.03
N THR A 27 26.82 10.04 8.09
CA THR A 27 27.27 8.64 8.05
C THR A 27 26.47 7.82 7.04
N ARG A 28 25.16 8.06 6.93
CA ARG A 28 24.29 7.38 5.95
C ARG A 28 24.71 7.67 4.50
N VAL A 29 25.15 8.89 4.21
CA VAL A 29 25.54 9.29 2.84
C VAL A 29 27.02 9.08 2.53
N MET A 30 27.83 8.66 3.53
CA MET A 30 29.27 8.51 3.36
C MET A 30 29.72 7.54 2.27
N PRO A 31 29.10 6.36 2.08
CA PRO A 31 29.48 5.47 0.99
C PRO A 31 29.39 6.18 -0.37
N LEU A 32 28.29 6.89 -0.61
CA LEU A 32 28.06 7.64 -1.85
C LEU A 32 29.06 8.80 -2.02
N LEU A 33 29.37 9.51 -0.93
CA LEU A 33 30.35 10.59 -0.95
C LEU A 33 31.79 10.09 -1.21
N ARG A 34 32.13 8.87 -0.80
CA ARG A 34 33.43 8.24 -1.12
C ARG A 34 33.54 7.85 -2.59
N ASP A 35 32.46 7.32 -3.16
CA ASP A 35 32.44 6.86 -4.55
C ASP A 35 32.42 8.01 -5.57
N HIS A 36 31.95 9.20 -5.15
CA HIS A 36 31.77 10.34 -6.04
C HIS A 36 32.42 11.62 -5.49
N PRO A 37 33.65 11.96 -5.93
CA PRO A 37 34.38 13.11 -5.41
C PRO A 37 33.67 14.45 -5.60
N THR A 38 33.01 14.65 -6.74
CA THR A 38 32.22 15.87 -7.02
C THR A 38 30.74 15.54 -7.04
N ILE A 39 29.96 16.28 -6.28
CA ILE A 39 28.50 16.12 -6.24
C ILE A 39 27.85 17.33 -6.88
N LYS A 40 27.06 17.10 -7.93
CA LYS A 40 26.29 18.14 -8.62
C LYS A 40 24.81 17.89 -8.41
N ASP A 41 24.03 18.95 -8.52
CA ASP A 41 22.57 18.85 -8.45
C ASP A 41 22.00 17.94 -9.55
N SER A 42 22.67 17.93 -10.71
CA SER A 42 22.36 17.04 -11.84
C SER A 42 22.95 15.63 -11.74
N SER A 43 23.57 15.24 -10.62
CA SER A 43 24.11 13.88 -10.45
C SER A 43 22.96 12.87 -10.46
N ASP A 44 23.03 11.92 -11.39
CA ASP A 44 22.04 10.88 -11.66
C ASP A 44 22.02 9.78 -10.58
N PHE A 45 23.16 9.52 -9.95
CA PHE A 45 23.31 8.61 -8.82
C PHE A 45 22.68 9.13 -7.51
N LEU A 46 22.26 10.40 -7.44
CA LEU A 46 21.60 10.95 -6.25
C LEU A 46 20.10 10.66 -6.26
N SER A 47 19.63 9.96 -5.24
CA SER A 47 18.19 9.91 -4.95
C SER A 47 17.66 11.31 -4.60
N ARG A 48 16.36 11.54 -4.81
CA ARG A 48 15.73 12.83 -4.47
C ARG A 48 15.90 13.19 -3.00
N SER A 49 15.79 12.22 -2.08
CA SER A 49 15.95 12.44 -0.64
C SER A 49 17.40 12.72 -0.25
N THR A 50 18.37 12.00 -0.84
CA THR A 50 19.80 12.26 -0.61
C THR A 50 20.20 13.65 -1.12
N ARG A 51 19.71 14.06 -2.29
CA ARG A 51 19.95 15.39 -2.84
C ARG A 51 19.42 16.48 -1.92
N GLN A 52 18.18 16.36 -1.46
CA GLN A 52 17.57 17.33 -0.55
C GLN A 52 18.35 17.41 0.77
N LEU A 53 18.72 16.28 1.35
CA LEU A 53 19.53 16.22 2.57
C LEU A 53 20.87 16.96 2.41
N LEU A 54 21.58 16.74 1.29
CA LEU A 54 22.83 17.45 1.01
C LEU A 54 22.62 18.95 0.81
N LEU A 55 21.51 19.34 0.17
CA LEU A 55 21.19 20.76 0.00
C LEU A 55 20.91 21.44 1.34
N ASP A 56 20.21 20.77 2.24
CA ASP A 56 19.79 21.33 3.53
C ASP A 56 20.92 21.32 4.55
N GLN A 57 21.72 20.26 4.60
CA GLN A 57 22.67 20.04 5.69
C GLN A 57 24.13 20.32 5.36
N ARG A 58 24.53 20.43 4.08
CA ARG A 58 25.97 20.55 3.73
C ARG A 58 26.68 21.69 4.46
N VAL A 59 26.03 22.85 4.57
CA VAL A 59 26.65 24.03 5.20
C VAL A 59 26.84 23.76 6.69
N ASN A 60 25.82 23.21 7.36
CA ASN A 60 25.89 22.85 8.77
C ASN A 60 26.99 21.82 9.04
N TRP A 61 27.12 20.79 8.19
CA TRP A 61 28.17 19.77 8.35
C TRP A 61 29.56 20.33 8.11
N LEU A 62 29.74 21.25 7.17
CA LEU A 62 31.02 21.92 6.93
C LEU A 62 31.40 22.82 8.11
N VAL A 63 30.44 23.55 8.68
CA VAL A 63 30.66 24.39 9.88
C VAL A 63 31.02 23.53 11.08
N GLN A 64 30.19 22.53 11.42
CA GLN A 64 30.50 21.59 12.52
C GLN A 64 31.84 20.88 12.27
N GLY A 65 32.10 20.52 11.02
CA GLY A 65 33.36 19.94 10.58
C GLY A 65 34.55 20.84 10.84
N SER A 66 34.42 22.17 10.73
CA SER A 66 35.52 23.11 11.02
C SER A 66 35.87 23.18 12.50
N ASP A 67 34.91 22.93 13.39
CA ASP A 67 35.11 23.04 14.85
C ASP A 67 35.90 21.85 15.42
N VAL A 68 35.88 20.69 14.76
CA VAL A 68 36.57 19.49 15.23
C VAL A 68 38.07 19.46 14.90
N TRP A 69 38.56 20.41 14.08
CA TRP A 69 39.98 20.54 13.76
C TRP A 69 40.63 21.71 14.52
N LYS A 70 41.93 21.61 14.75
CA LYS A 70 42.76 22.71 15.27
C LYS A 70 44.14 22.71 14.62
N LEU A 71 44.87 23.81 14.72
CA LEU A 71 46.27 23.85 14.29
C LEU A 71 47.15 22.94 15.16
N LEU A 72 48.14 22.31 14.55
CA LEU A 72 49.12 21.49 15.25
C LEU A 72 50.13 22.38 15.99
N ALA A 73 50.15 22.34 17.32
CA ALA A 73 51.02 23.20 18.14
C ALA A 73 52.52 23.09 17.83
N ARG A 74 53.03 21.89 17.56
CA ARG A 74 54.48 21.65 17.32
C ARG A 74 54.97 22.14 15.96
N LEU A 75 54.07 22.25 14.98
CA LEU A 75 54.39 22.62 13.60
C LEU A 75 53.14 23.22 12.92
N PRO A 76 52.66 24.39 13.36
CA PRO A 76 51.39 24.92 12.86
C PRO A 76 51.47 25.38 11.40
N TYR A 77 52.68 25.74 10.96
CA TYR A 77 52.97 26.25 9.63
C TYR A 77 54.37 25.84 9.19
N ALA A 78 54.51 25.48 7.92
CA ALA A 78 55.79 25.22 7.27
C ALA A 78 55.79 25.75 5.83
N ILE A 79 56.97 26.11 5.34
CA ILE A 79 57.21 26.44 3.93
C ILE A 79 58.07 25.33 3.35
N ASN A 80 57.62 24.74 2.24
CA ASN A 80 58.40 23.71 1.57
C ASN A 80 59.75 24.30 1.09
N ALA A 81 60.84 23.65 1.45
CA ALA A 81 62.20 24.12 1.18
C ALA A 81 62.65 23.92 -0.28
N SER A 82 61.99 23.05 -1.05
CA SER A 82 62.33 22.82 -2.45
C SER A 82 61.70 23.88 -3.35
N ASP A 83 62.47 24.43 -4.28
CA ASP A 83 61.95 25.29 -5.35
C ASP A 83 61.23 24.49 -6.45
N ARG A 84 61.32 23.15 -6.44
CA ARG A 84 60.68 22.29 -7.42
C ARG A 84 59.31 21.85 -6.94
N ARG A 85 58.27 22.24 -7.67
CA ARG A 85 56.87 21.90 -7.38
C ARG A 85 56.58 20.39 -7.26
N ALA A 86 57.38 19.55 -7.93
CA ALA A 86 57.24 18.09 -7.86
C ALA A 86 57.61 17.50 -6.49
N ASP A 87 58.45 18.21 -5.72
CA ASP A 87 58.90 17.77 -4.40
C ASP A 87 57.99 18.27 -3.27
N TRP A 88 56.94 19.03 -3.61
CA TRP A 88 56.02 19.60 -2.62
C TRP A 88 55.04 18.55 -2.09
N HIS A 89 54.73 18.64 -0.79
CA HIS A 89 53.66 17.85 -0.21
C HIS A 89 52.31 18.21 -0.83
N HIS A 90 51.37 17.26 -0.78
CA HIS A 90 50.05 17.43 -1.37
C HIS A 90 49.03 17.74 -0.27
N CYS A 91 48.17 18.72 -0.53
CA CYS A 91 47.06 19.05 0.36
C CYS A 91 46.12 17.84 0.52
N ALA A 92 45.80 17.47 1.76
CA ALA A 92 44.91 16.35 2.06
C ALA A 92 43.46 16.54 1.55
N LEU A 93 43.05 17.78 1.26
CA LEU A 93 41.70 18.12 0.80
C LEU A 93 41.57 18.17 -0.72
N CYS A 94 42.49 18.85 -1.41
CA CYS A 94 42.42 19.04 -2.86
C CYS A 94 43.44 18.25 -3.68
N HIS A 95 44.36 17.55 -3.01
CA HIS A 95 45.45 16.76 -3.61
C HIS A 95 46.31 17.54 -4.61
N LYS A 96 46.43 18.87 -4.45
CA LYS A 96 47.38 19.68 -5.22
C LYS A 96 48.67 19.86 -4.41
N PRO A 97 49.84 19.93 -5.07
CA PRO A 97 51.09 20.27 -4.40
C PRO A 97 51.02 21.69 -3.82
N VAL A 98 51.53 21.86 -2.60
CA VAL A 98 51.43 23.12 -1.84
C VAL A 98 52.80 23.57 -1.33
N ARG A 99 53.09 24.87 -1.50
CA ARG A 99 54.31 25.50 -0.97
C ARG A 99 54.16 25.89 0.50
N TYR A 100 52.97 26.36 0.86
CA TYR A 100 52.61 26.81 2.20
C TYR A 100 51.76 25.73 2.86
N GLU A 101 52.32 25.12 3.89
CA GLU A 101 51.80 23.94 4.55
C GLU A 101 51.24 24.35 5.91
N TYR A 102 49.95 24.06 6.15
CA TYR A 102 49.33 24.18 7.46
C TYR A 102 49.05 22.77 7.98
N HIS A 103 49.57 22.45 9.16
CA HIS A 103 49.32 21.17 9.79
C HIS A 103 48.19 21.34 10.79
N VAL A 104 47.17 20.52 10.63
CA VAL A 104 45.99 20.54 11.48
C VAL A 104 45.77 19.15 12.05
N VAL A 105 45.24 19.10 13.26
CA VAL A 105 44.95 17.86 13.97
C VAL A 105 43.49 17.80 14.37
N LEU A 106 42.93 16.60 14.33
CA LEU A 106 41.59 16.33 14.83
C LEU A 106 41.62 16.38 16.35
N ARG A 107 40.69 17.12 16.96
CA ARG A 107 40.64 17.29 18.42
C ARG A 107 40.37 15.98 19.17
N THR A 108 39.67 15.03 18.54
CA THR A 108 39.20 13.80 19.20
C THR A 108 40.29 12.74 19.36
N ASP A 109 41.16 12.57 18.37
CA ASP A 109 42.15 11.48 18.32
C ASP A 109 43.57 11.94 17.93
N GLY A 110 43.75 13.23 17.63
CA GLY A 110 45.03 13.79 17.22
C GLY A 110 45.45 13.45 15.79
N HIS A 111 44.57 12.90 14.94
CA HIS A 111 44.89 12.60 13.56
C HIS A 111 45.36 13.87 12.81
N GLU A 112 46.58 13.84 12.28
CA GLU A 112 47.21 14.96 11.59
C GLU A 112 46.97 14.91 10.08
N ILE A 113 46.59 16.05 9.50
CA ILE A 113 46.55 16.25 8.06
C ILE A 113 47.28 17.54 7.67
N LEU A 114 47.83 17.55 6.46
CA LEU A 114 48.45 18.74 5.85
C LEU A 114 47.46 19.39 4.89
N VAL A 115 47.24 20.70 5.05
CA VAL A 115 46.31 21.48 4.23
C VAL A 115 47.01 22.69 3.63
N GLY A 116 46.78 22.93 2.35
CA GLY A 116 47.30 24.12 1.67
C GLY A 116 46.59 25.41 2.06
N SER A 117 47.27 26.54 1.91
CA SER A 117 46.78 27.89 2.23
C SER A 117 45.40 28.24 1.65
N GLU A 118 45.05 27.77 0.45
CA GLU A 118 43.74 28.05 -0.17
C GLU A 118 42.63 27.13 0.30
N CYS A 119 42.96 25.90 0.72
CA CYS A 119 41.97 24.98 1.26
C CYS A 119 41.68 25.32 2.71
N VAL A 120 42.71 25.62 3.51
CA VAL A 120 42.56 25.90 4.93
C VAL A 120 41.61 27.10 5.12
N LYS A 121 41.79 28.21 4.40
CA LYS A 121 40.89 29.39 4.45
C LYS A 121 39.40 29.11 4.23
N LYS A 122 39.03 28.02 3.55
CA LYS A 122 37.64 27.67 3.23
C LYS A 122 36.96 26.83 4.30
N PHE A 123 37.74 26.16 5.14
CA PHE A 123 37.25 25.16 6.10
C PHE A 123 37.64 25.48 7.54
N MET A 124 38.24 26.64 7.77
CA MET A 124 38.67 27.06 9.09
C MET A 124 37.53 27.63 9.89
N SER A 125 37.49 27.27 11.17
CA SER A 125 36.76 28.01 12.17
C SER A 125 37.39 29.40 12.39
N ASP A 126 36.61 30.33 12.93
CA ASP A 126 37.09 31.67 13.30
C ASP A 126 38.31 31.59 14.24
N GLU A 127 38.32 30.59 15.14
CA GLU A 127 39.43 30.27 16.04
C GLU A 127 40.72 29.96 15.28
N MET A 128 40.67 29.03 14.32
CA MET A 128 41.84 28.69 13.53
C MET A 128 42.31 29.88 12.69
N GLN A 129 41.39 30.68 12.15
CA GLN A 129 41.73 31.83 11.31
C GLN A 129 42.48 32.89 12.11
N TYR A 130 42.03 33.13 13.32
CA TYR A 130 42.72 33.98 14.27
C TYR A 130 44.11 33.45 14.62
N LEU A 131 44.25 32.17 14.97
CA LEU A 131 45.55 31.59 15.30
C LEU A 131 46.52 31.62 14.11
N MET A 132 46.07 31.31 12.90
CA MET A 132 46.90 31.42 11.70
C MET A 132 47.37 32.85 11.42
N THR A 133 46.58 33.86 11.80
CA THR A 133 46.96 35.27 11.63
C THR A 133 48.06 35.68 12.61
N ILE A 134 48.07 35.10 13.81
CA ILE A 134 49.04 35.43 14.87
C ILE A 134 50.29 34.54 14.81
N THR A 135 50.17 33.35 14.23
CA THR A 135 51.27 32.40 14.07
C THR A 135 52.13 32.81 12.88
N THR A 136 53.25 33.46 13.16
CA THR A 136 54.30 33.82 12.19
C THR A 136 55.58 33.03 12.47
N GLU A 137 56.60 33.17 11.63
CA GLU A 137 57.93 32.56 11.88
C GLU A 137 58.50 33.00 13.25
N ASP A 138 58.27 34.26 13.63
CA ASP A 138 58.73 34.82 14.91
C ASP A 138 57.80 34.51 16.11
N ASN A 139 56.59 33.99 15.85
CA ASN A 139 55.57 33.73 16.88
C ASN A 139 54.95 32.34 16.75
N PHE A 140 55.75 31.35 16.36
CA PHE A 140 55.29 29.96 16.18
C PHE A 140 54.78 29.32 17.48
N HIS A 141 55.17 29.85 18.64
CA HIS A 141 54.74 29.39 19.97
C HIS A 141 53.27 29.70 20.30
N ALA A 142 52.62 30.60 19.55
CA ALA A 142 51.26 31.05 19.85
C ALA A 142 50.24 29.91 19.91
N VAL A 143 50.36 28.91 19.02
CA VAL A 143 49.45 27.76 19.00
C VAL A 143 49.63 26.89 20.25
N ALA A 144 50.87 26.63 20.66
CA ALA A 144 51.14 25.87 21.89
C ALA A 144 50.64 26.62 23.14
N GLN A 145 50.90 27.92 23.23
CA GLN A 145 50.40 28.75 24.35
C GLN A 145 48.88 28.80 24.40
N TYR A 146 48.22 28.83 23.24
CA TYR A 146 46.77 28.79 23.19
C TYR A 146 46.21 27.43 23.61
N ASP A 147 46.85 26.33 23.19
CA ASP A 147 46.51 24.98 23.65
C ASP A 147 46.62 24.88 25.18
N ASP A 148 47.71 25.38 25.78
CA ASP A 148 47.90 25.39 27.24
C ASP A 148 46.83 26.24 27.94
N LEU A 149 46.54 27.44 27.39
CA LEU A 149 45.52 28.33 27.93
C LEU A 149 44.12 27.71 27.92
N THR A 150 43.75 27.06 26.82
CA THR A 150 42.41 26.48 26.64
C THR A 150 42.23 25.16 27.36
N ALA A 151 43.32 24.42 27.61
CA ALA A 151 43.32 23.28 28.52
C ALA A 151 42.99 23.71 29.96
N GLN A 152 43.55 24.84 30.43
CA GLN A 152 43.26 25.37 31.76
C GLN A 152 41.91 26.09 31.83
N TYR A 153 41.54 26.81 30.77
CA TYR A 153 40.32 27.63 30.70
C TYR A 153 39.46 27.26 29.49
N PRO A 154 38.70 26.15 29.55
CA PRO A 154 37.90 25.66 28.43
C PRO A 154 36.74 26.60 28.03
N GLN A 155 36.43 27.61 28.86
CA GLN A 155 35.44 28.65 28.55
C GLN A 155 35.97 29.70 27.55
N VAL A 156 37.30 29.84 27.39
CA VAL A 156 37.88 30.87 26.52
C VAL A 156 37.47 30.68 25.05
N PRO A 157 37.54 29.46 24.45
CA PRO A 157 37.05 29.25 23.10
C PRO A 157 35.56 29.55 22.95
N GLU A 158 34.73 29.13 23.92
CA GLU A 158 33.28 29.40 23.94
C GLU A 158 32.99 30.91 23.91
N ILE A 159 33.66 31.70 24.77
CA ILE A 159 33.49 33.16 24.82
C ILE A 159 33.87 33.85 23.50
N LEU A 160 34.96 33.40 22.87
CA LEU A 160 35.54 34.09 21.72
C LEU A 160 34.89 33.69 20.40
N TRP A 161 34.66 32.40 20.20
CA TRP A 161 34.42 31.81 18.89
C TRP A 161 33.01 31.27 18.72
N ASP A 162 32.35 30.84 19.79
CA ASP A 162 30.96 30.38 19.69
C ASP A 162 30.02 31.58 19.45
N GLN A 163 29.42 31.63 18.26
CA GLN A 163 28.48 32.67 17.88
C GLN A 163 27.14 32.55 18.63
N GLN A 164 26.82 31.35 19.11
CA GLN A 164 25.60 31.03 19.84
C GLN A 164 25.80 31.00 21.36
N ALA A 165 26.99 31.36 21.86
CA ALA A 165 27.25 31.45 23.29
C ALA A 165 26.18 32.30 23.99
N LEU A 166 25.54 31.70 25.01
CA LEU A 166 24.45 32.31 25.80
C LEU A 166 23.22 32.72 24.95
N PRO A 167 22.53 31.77 24.30
CA PRO A 167 21.48 32.06 23.33
C PRO A 167 20.16 32.54 23.98
N HIS A 168 19.91 32.18 25.24
CA HIS A 168 18.73 32.56 26.01
C HIS A 168 18.95 33.80 26.90
N LEU A 169 20.14 34.41 26.83
CA LEU A 169 20.51 35.54 27.65
C LEU A 169 19.63 36.78 27.36
N PRO A 170 18.96 37.35 28.37
CA PRO A 170 18.11 38.52 28.17
C PRO A 170 18.90 39.74 27.67
N GLN A 171 18.24 40.61 26.88
CA GLN A 171 18.88 41.79 26.28
C GLN A 171 19.59 42.70 27.30
N GLN A 172 19.08 42.81 28.52
CA GLN A 172 19.69 43.61 29.59
C GLN A 172 21.12 43.18 29.94
N HIS A 173 21.52 41.94 29.67
CA HIS A 173 22.86 41.42 29.94
C HIS A 173 23.80 41.49 28.72
N ARG A 174 23.34 41.95 27.55
CA ARG A 174 24.18 42.01 26.32
C ARG A 174 25.43 42.89 26.48
N ARG A 175 25.33 44.00 27.23
CA ARG A 175 26.50 44.84 27.53
C ARG A 175 27.57 44.07 28.33
N ARG A 176 27.13 43.27 29.32
CA ARG A 176 28.00 42.40 30.13
C ARG A 176 28.65 41.32 29.25
N GLN A 177 27.86 40.68 28.38
CA GLN A 177 28.38 39.70 27.41
C GLN A 177 29.44 40.31 26.48
N HIS A 178 29.20 41.50 25.92
CA HIS A 178 30.18 42.19 25.08
C HIS A 178 31.46 42.57 25.85
N TRP A 179 31.32 43.01 27.10
CA TRP A 179 32.47 43.30 27.96
C TRP A 179 33.32 42.04 28.20
N VAL A 180 32.69 40.91 28.54
CA VAL A 180 33.37 39.61 28.69
C VAL A 180 34.09 39.22 27.41
N LYS A 181 33.40 39.25 26.26
CA LYS A 181 33.98 38.86 24.97
C LYS A 181 35.17 39.75 24.59
N ASN A 182 35.01 41.06 24.68
CA ASN A 182 36.06 42.01 24.30
C ASN A 182 37.26 41.97 25.25
N GLY A 183 37.00 41.84 26.55
CA GLY A 183 38.02 41.69 27.58
C GLY A 183 38.83 40.42 27.40
N THR A 184 38.15 39.28 27.29
CA THR A 184 38.76 37.97 27.00
C THR A 184 39.59 38.05 25.72
N LYS A 185 39.03 38.62 24.64
CA LYS A 185 39.75 38.78 23.35
C LYS A 185 41.02 39.60 23.51
N THR A 186 40.95 40.71 24.24
CA THR A 186 42.10 41.61 24.44
C THR A 186 43.19 40.93 25.25
N THR A 187 42.83 40.29 26.37
CA THR A 187 43.77 39.56 27.23
C THR A 187 44.43 38.40 26.49
N VAL A 188 43.64 37.56 25.81
CA VAL A 188 44.14 36.42 25.03
C VAL A 188 45.03 36.89 23.89
N THR A 189 44.63 37.92 23.14
CA THR A 189 45.45 38.47 22.06
C THR A 189 46.76 39.05 22.58
N GLY A 190 46.74 39.73 23.73
CA GLY A 190 47.95 40.23 24.38
C GLY A 190 48.90 39.10 24.77
N TYR A 191 48.37 38.03 25.37
CA TYR A 191 49.12 36.85 25.79
C TYR A 191 49.73 36.09 24.60
N LEU A 192 49.00 35.92 23.50
CA LEU A 192 49.46 35.16 22.33
C LEU A 192 50.41 35.93 21.40
N LYS A 193 50.55 37.25 21.53
CA LYS A 193 51.44 38.07 20.69
C LYS A 193 52.92 37.82 20.92
N HIS A 194 53.27 37.40 22.13
CA HIS A 194 54.65 37.20 22.55
C HIS A 194 54.79 35.89 23.32
N ARG A 195 56.00 35.35 23.35
CA ARG A 195 56.27 34.16 24.15
C ARG A 195 56.17 34.50 25.64
N GLN A 196 55.26 33.85 26.36
CA GLN A 196 55.03 34.00 27.79
C GLN A 196 54.95 32.63 28.47
N GLN A 197 55.66 32.48 29.60
CA GLN A 197 55.70 31.21 30.35
C GLN A 197 54.55 31.05 31.36
N THR A 198 53.88 32.15 31.70
CA THR A 198 52.83 32.17 32.73
C THR A 198 51.49 32.53 32.10
N LEU A 199 50.43 31.80 32.47
CA LEU A 199 49.07 32.10 32.04
C LEU A 199 48.61 33.48 32.57
N PRO A 200 47.79 34.23 31.81
CA PRO A 200 47.33 35.57 32.19
C PRO A 200 46.16 35.52 33.20
N GLU A 201 46.28 34.72 34.26
CA GLU A 201 45.16 34.37 35.14
C GLU A 201 44.50 35.59 35.78
N THR A 202 45.29 36.53 36.29
CA THR A 202 44.80 37.75 36.98
C THR A 202 44.03 38.68 36.04
N GLN A 203 44.42 38.71 34.76
CA GLN A 203 43.80 39.53 33.73
C GLN A 203 42.55 38.85 33.14
N LEU A 204 42.52 37.52 33.13
CA LEU A 204 41.44 36.73 32.54
C LEU A 204 40.31 36.45 33.53
N SER A 205 40.65 36.27 34.82
CA SER A 205 39.72 35.90 35.90
C SER A 205 38.44 36.75 35.97
N PRO A 206 38.48 38.09 35.88
CA PRO A 206 37.26 38.91 35.91
C PRO A 206 36.25 38.54 34.82
N TYR A 207 36.73 38.19 33.62
CA TYR A 207 35.88 37.84 32.49
C TYR A 207 35.32 36.42 32.61
N LEU A 208 36.10 35.46 33.13
CA LEU A 208 35.65 34.08 33.35
C LEU A 208 34.59 33.99 34.46
N VAL A 209 34.81 34.71 35.57
CA VAL A 209 33.84 34.80 36.67
C VAL A 209 32.53 35.39 36.18
N GLU A 210 32.60 36.48 35.42
CA GLU A 210 31.43 37.12 34.85
C GLU A 210 30.73 36.23 33.82
N TYR A 211 31.47 35.52 32.97
CA TYR A 211 30.90 34.57 32.02
C TYR A 211 30.10 33.47 32.72
N THR A 212 30.64 32.94 33.81
CA THR A 212 29.97 31.92 34.64
C THR A 212 28.65 32.45 35.22
N GLN A 213 28.60 33.72 35.64
CA GLN A 213 27.35 34.34 36.07
C GLN A 213 26.33 34.48 34.93
N LEU A 214 26.78 34.86 33.73
CA LEU A 214 25.91 34.97 32.57
C LEU A 214 25.38 33.61 32.11
N GLN A 215 26.19 32.55 32.18
CA GLN A 215 25.75 31.17 31.95
C GLN A 215 24.65 30.74 32.92
N ALA A 216 24.73 31.12 34.20
CA ALA A 216 23.68 30.81 35.17
C ALA A 216 22.34 31.50 34.83
N VAL A 217 22.40 32.77 34.39
CA VAL A 217 21.20 33.50 33.93
C VAL A 217 20.60 32.87 32.67
N ASP A 218 21.45 32.51 31.71
CA ASP A 218 21.04 31.86 30.47
C ASP A 218 20.29 30.54 30.73
N ARG A 219 20.85 29.66 31.58
CA ARG A 219 20.21 28.40 31.99
C ARG A 219 18.86 28.62 32.65
N GLN A 220 18.75 29.58 33.56
CA GLN A 220 17.49 29.89 34.23
C GLN A 220 16.41 30.34 33.23
N MET A 221 16.80 31.05 32.16
CA MET A 221 15.87 31.48 31.11
C MET A 221 15.51 30.34 30.16
N ALA A 222 16.45 29.47 29.83
CA ALA A 222 16.20 28.24 29.06
C ALA A 222 15.15 27.35 29.77
N GLU A 223 15.32 27.11 31.07
CA GLU A 223 14.38 26.32 31.89
C GLU A 223 12.96 26.92 31.87
N ARG A 224 12.84 28.25 32.01
CA ARG A 224 11.55 28.95 31.94
C ARG A 224 10.88 28.83 30.57
N GLN A 225 11.66 28.93 29.48
CA GLN A 225 11.13 28.74 28.12
C GLN A 225 10.71 27.29 27.86
N GLN A 226 11.47 26.32 28.38
CA GLN A 226 11.19 24.90 28.21
C GLN A 226 9.87 24.49 28.88
N VAL A 227 9.59 25.01 30.08
CA VAL A 227 8.30 24.81 30.77
C VAL A 227 7.12 25.38 29.97
N GLN A 228 7.30 26.52 29.29
CA GLN A 228 6.25 27.12 28.46
C GLN A 228 6.02 26.37 27.13
N GLN A 229 7.09 25.87 26.50
CA GLN A 229 6.99 25.15 25.21
C GLN A 229 6.44 23.73 25.35
N GLN A 230 6.69 23.03 26.46
CA GLN A 230 6.23 21.66 26.66
C GLN A 230 4.70 21.51 26.57
N HIS A 231 3.93 22.49 27.04
CA HIS A 231 2.47 22.45 26.95
C HIS A 231 1.94 22.66 25.52
N ALA A 232 2.59 23.52 24.72
CA ALA A 232 2.16 23.79 23.34
C ALA A 232 2.47 22.61 22.41
N VAL A 233 3.65 22.00 22.53
CA VAL A 233 4.06 20.85 21.71
C VAL A 233 3.18 19.62 21.98
N GLN A 234 2.82 19.37 23.25
CA GLN A 234 1.91 18.27 23.59
C GLN A 234 0.49 18.47 23.02
N GLN A 235 -0.05 19.69 23.05
CA GLN A 235 -1.36 19.98 22.47
C GLN A 235 -1.35 19.82 20.94
N GLN A 236 -0.28 20.28 20.28
CA GLN A 236 -0.13 20.16 18.83
C GLN A 236 0.02 18.70 18.38
N ALA A 237 0.78 17.89 19.14
CA ALA A 237 0.90 16.45 18.92
C ALA A 237 -0.45 15.73 19.07
N GLN A 238 -1.24 16.07 20.10
CA GLN A 238 -2.58 15.49 20.31
C GLN A 238 -3.56 15.89 19.21
N LEU A 239 -3.50 17.13 18.69
CA LEU A 239 -4.32 17.56 17.56
C LEU A 239 -3.93 16.82 16.29
N ALA A 240 -2.64 16.71 15.99
CA ALA A 240 -2.15 15.96 14.83
C ALA A 240 -2.53 14.47 14.90
N GLU A 241 -2.46 13.85 16.08
CA GLU A 241 -2.88 12.47 16.28
C GLU A 241 -4.40 12.30 16.08
N LYS A 242 -5.21 13.24 16.59
CA LYS A 242 -6.67 13.25 16.37
C LYS A 242 -7.03 13.45 14.89
N GLU A 243 -6.34 14.35 14.20
CA GLU A 243 -6.55 14.59 12.76
C GLU A 243 -6.15 13.37 11.93
N ALA A 244 -5.02 12.72 12.26
CA ALA A 244 -4.60 11.48 11.61
C ALA A 244 -5.59 10.34 11.85
N ALA A 245 -6.08 10.18 13.08
CA ALA A 245 -7.09 9.17 13.42
C ALA A 245 -8.42 9.44 12.70
N ALA A 246 -8.87 10.69 12.65
CA ALA A 246 -10.10 11.08 11.93
C ALA A 246 -9.97 10.87 10.41
N ALA A 247 -8.81 11.20 9.82
CA ALA A 247 -8.54 10.95 8.40
C ALA A 247 -8.53 9.45 8.08
N TRP A 248 -7.96 8.63 8.97
CA TRP A 248 -7.96 7.18 8.81
C TRP A 248 -9.36 6.58 8.92
N GLN A 249 -10.16 7.02 9.91
CA GLN A 249 -11.56 6.61 10.05
C GLN A 249 -12.41 7.02 8.85
N ALA A 250 -12.22 8.25 8.33
CA ALA A 250 -12.93 8.71 7.14
C ALA A 250 -12.57 7.88 5.89
N ALA A 251 -11.30 7.50 5.73
CA ALA A 251 -10.85 6.64 4.64
C ALA A 251 -11.43 5.22 4.73
N ASP A 252 -11.45 4.62 5.93
CA ASP A 252 -12.02 3.28 6.16
C ASP A 252 -13.54 3.29 5.92
N GLN A 253 -14.24 4.33 6.39
CA GLN A 253 -15.68 4.48 6.18
C GLN A 253 -16.04 4.73 4.71
N ALA A 254 -15.22 5.48 3.98
CA ALA A 254 -15.37 5.66 2.54
C ALA A 254 -15.18 4.34 1.77
N GLN A 255 -14.18 3.53 2.16
CA GLN A 255 -13.95 2.22 1.57
C GLN A 255 -15.12 1.25 1.84
N LEU A 256 -15.62 1.18 3.08
CA LEU A 256 -16.78 0.37 3.43
C LEU A 256 -18.05 0.80 2.68
N THR A 257 -18.27 2.11 2.55
CA THR A 257 -19.41 2.65 1.80
C THR A 257 -19.32 2.30 0.32
N ALA A 258 -18.14 2.44 -0.29
CA ALA A 258 -17.90 2.07 -1.67
C ALA A 258 -18.11 0.56 -1.92
N GLU A 259 -17.66 -0.30 -1.00
CA GLU A 259 -17.95 -1.75 -1.06
C GLU A 259 -19.45 -2.02 -1.02
N GLN A 260 -20.17 -1.42 -0.07
CA GLN A 260 -21.61 -1.62 0.08
C GLN A 260 -22.39 -1.16 -1.16
N GLN A 261 -22.06 0.01 -1.71
CA GLN A 261 -22.65 0.53 -2.93
C GLN A 261 -22.38 -0.39 -4.12
N LEU A 262 -21.14 -0.89 -4.25
CA LEU A 262 -20.79 -1.85 -5.30
C LEU A 262 -21.62 -3.14 -5.16
N ARG A 263 -21.70 -3.72 -3.96
CA ARG A 263 -22.44 -4.98 -3.71
C ARG A 263 -23.95 -4.84 -3.87
N ALA A 264 -24.49 -3.66 -3.61
CA ALA A 264 -25.90 -3.32 -3.87
C ALA A 264 -26.19 -3.07 -5.36
N SER A 265 -25.17 -2.78 -6.18
CA SER A 265 -25.38 -2.46 -7.59
C SER A 265 -25.83 -3.66 -8.43
N THR A 266 -26.80 -3.43 -9.31
CA THR A 266 -27.31 -4.45 -10.24
C THR A 266 -26.22 -4.96 -11.19
N SER A 267 -25.29 -4.09 -11.60
CA SER A 267 -24.18 -4.45 -12.49
C SER A 267 -23.22 -5.44 -11.84
N TYR A 268 -22.90 -5.26 -10.56
CA TYR A 268 -22.09 -6.20 -9.78
C TYR A 268 -22.79 -7.56 -9.63
N GLN A 269 -24.06 -7.57 -9.24
CA GLN A 269 -24.82 -8.81 -9.08
C GLN A 269 -24.97 -9.58 -10.40
N THR A 270 -25.26 -8.87 -11.49
CA THR A 270 -25.36 -9.46 -12.84
C THR A 270 -24.02 -10.07 -13.27
N TYR A 271 -22.92 -9.35 -13.02
CA TYR A 271 -21.58 -9.84 -13.30
C TYR A 271 -21.25 -11.11 -12.51
N LEU A 272 -21.47 -11.10 -11.18
CA LEU A 272 -21.25 -12.26 -10.33
C LEU A 272 -22.05 -13.48 -10.79
N GLN A 273 -23.32 -13.29 -11.12
CA GLN A 273 -24.19 -14.36 -11.59
C GLN A 273 -23.69 -14.94 -12.91
N ALA A 274 -23.27 -14.10 -13.85
CA ALA A 274 -22.73 -14.54 -15.14
C ALA A 274 -21.41 -15.30 -14.98
N VAL A 275 -20.49 -14.82 -14.14
CA VAL A 275 -19.21 -15.48 -13.87
C VAL A 275 -19.43 -16.81 -13.15
N ALA A 276 -20.27 -16.84 -12.11
CA ALA A 276 -20.62 -18.07 -11.41
C ALA A 276 -21.27 -19.11 -12.35
N ALA A 277 -22.15 -18.66 -13.25
CA ALA A 277 -22.74 -19.54 -14.27
C ALA A 277 -21.71 -20.12 -15.25
N LEU A 278 -20.60 -19.41 -15.54
CA LEU A 278 -19.48 -19.97 -16.29
C LEU A 278 -18.64 -20.93 -15.45
N MET A 279 -18.42 -20.65 -14.17
CA MET A 279 -17.61 -21.50 -13.28
C MET A 279 -18.23 -22.89 -13.12
N VAL A 280 -19.56 -22.96 -12.95
CA VAL A 280 -20.32 -24.21 -12.81
C VAL A 280 -20.36 -25.05 -14.11
N GLN A 281 -19.89 -24.50 -15.24
CA GLN A 281 -19.75 -25.27 -16.48
C GLN A 281 -18.48 -26.12 -16.53
N HIS A 282 -17.54 -25.94 -15.58
CA HIS A 282 -16.27 -26.70 -15.51
C HIS A 282 -15.49 -26.72 -16.83
N LEU A 283 -15.55 -25.63 -17.59
CA LEU A 283 -14.89 -25.52 -18.89
C LEU A 283 -13.36 -25.58 -18.72
N PRO A 284 -12.63 -26.15 -19.70
CA PRO A 284 -11.19 -26.00 -19.77
C PRO A 284 -10.79 -24.52 -19.72
N LEU A 285 -9.68 -24.21 -19.04
CA LEU A 285 -9.24 -22.83 -18.78
C LEU A 285 -9.22 -21.92 -20.04
N PRO A 286 -8.77 -22.38 -21.23
CA PRO A 286 -8.83 -21.55 -22.44
C PRO A 286 -10.25 -21.16 -22.84
N GLN A 287 -11.19 -22.10 -22.79
CA GLN A 287 -12.60 -21.88 -23.13
C GLN A 287 -13.30 -21.00 -22.09
N PHE A 288 -12.99 -21.20 -20.80
CA PHE A 288 -13.48 -20.34 -19.73
C PHE A 288 -13.05 -18.88 -19.97
N LYS A 289 -11.77 -18.64 -20.24
CA LYS A 289 -11.24 -17.29 -20.52
C LYS A 289 -11.89 -16.68 -21.76
N GLN A 290 -12.12 -17.46 -22.81
CA GLN A 290 -12.79 -16.98 -24.02
C GLN A 290 -14.21 -16.52 -23.73
N ARG A 291 -15.01 -17.32 -23.00
CA ARG A 291 -16.39 -16.96 -22.64
C ARG A 291 -16.45 -15.81 -21.64
N LEU A 292 -15.48 -15.72 -20.72
CA LEU A 292 -15.39 -14.65 -19.74
C LEU A 292 -15.23 -13.27 -20.41
N ARG A 293 -14.55 -13.19 -21.56
CA ARG A 293 -14.41 -11.92 -22.32
C ARG A 293 -15.74 -11.38 -22.83
N GLY A 294 -16.75 -12.23 -22.99
CA GLY A 294 -18.11 -11.81 -23.38
C GLY A 294 -18.95 -11.27 -22.22
N ILE A 295 -18.42 -11.30 -20.99
CA ILE A 295 -19.11 -10.77 -19.81
C ILE A 295 -18.57 -9.37 -19.52
N THR A 296 -19.47 -8.38 -19.53
CA THR A 296 -19.14 -7.00 -19.19
C THR A 296 -18.78 -6.88 -17.72
N MET A 297 -17.51 -6.56 -17.42
CA MET A 297 -17.03 -6.34 -16.07
C MET A 297 -17.30 -4.90 -15.62
N PRO A 298 -17.86 -4.68 -14.42
CA PRO A 298 -17.99 -3.34 -13.84
C PRO A 298 -16.61 -2.66 -13.72
N PRO A 299 -16.48 -1.37 -14.08
CA PRO A 299 -15.19 -0.66 -14.03
C PRO A 299 -14.51 -0.71 -12.65
N ALA A 300 -15.29 -0.59 -11.58
CA ALA A 300 -14.81 -0.67 -10.20
C ALA A 300 -14.14 -2.02 -9.86
N LEU A 301 -14.52 -3.11 -10.54
CA LEU A 301 -13.89 -4.43 -10.37
C LEU A 301 -12.68 -4.65 -11.28
N GLY A 302 -12.62 -3.97 -12.43
CA GLY A 302 -11.52 -4.13 -13.39
C GLY A 302 -10.14 -3.75 -12.83
N GLN A 303 -10.11 -2.92 -11.79
CA GLN A 303 -8.89 -2.56 -11.06
C GLN A 303 -8.52 -3.58 -9.97
N LEU A 304 -9.47 -4.43 -9.55
CA LEU A 304 -9.35 -5.31 -8.39
C LEU A 304 -9.13 -6.78 -8.78
N VAL A 305 -9.66 -7.20 -9.93
CA VAL A 305 -9.56 -8.59 -10.39
C VAL A 305 -9.34 -8.69 -11.89
N ASN A 306 -8.55 -9.68 -12.31
CA ASN A 306 -8.28 -9.95 -13.72
C ASN A 306 -8.72 -11.36 -14.16
N SER A 307 -8.71 -11.60 -15.47
CA SER A 307 -9.13 -12.88 -16.06
C SER A 307 -8.27 -14.09 -15.63
N TYR A 308 -7.01 -13.86 -15.24
CA TYR A 308 -6.16 -14.93 -14.71
C TYR A 308 -6.63 -15.37 -13.32
N GLN A 309 -6.85 -14.42 -12.40
CA GLN A 309 -7.33 -14.69 -11.05
C GLN A 309 -8.68 -15.41 -11.07
N LEU A 310 -9.61 -14.98 -11.92
CA LEU A 310 -10.90 -15.65 -12.11
C LEU A 310 -10.75 -17.06 -12.68
N GLY A 311 -9.79 -17.29 -13.58
CA GLY A 311 -9.46 -18.62 -14.09
C GLY A 311 -8.89 -19.57 -13.02
N VAL A 312 -8.06 -19.04 -12.11
CA VAL A 312 -7.54 -19.81 -10.96
C VAL A 312 -8.69 -20.21 -10.04
N MET A 313 -9.62 -19.29 -9.72
CA MET A 313 -10.80 -19.58 -8.92
C MET A 313 -11.72 -20.61 -9.58
N ALA A 314 -11.94 -20.50 -10.90
CA ALA A 314 -12.73 -21.48 -11.63
C ALA A 314 -12.10 -22.88 -11.60
N THR A 315 -10.77 -22.97 -11.73
CA THR A 315 -10.04 -24.24 -11.64
C THR A 315 -10.09 -24.81 -10.22
N GLU A 316 -10.00 -23.95 -9.19
CA GLU A 316 -10.15 -24.35 -7.80
C GLU A 316 -11.54 -24.93 -7.55
N PHE A 317 -12.59 -24.20 -7.94
CA PHE A 317 -13.98 -24.65 -7.85
C PHE A 317 -14.19 -25.98 -8.57
N ALA A 318 -13.59 -26.15 -9.75
CA ALA A 318 -13.70 -27.39 -10.49
C ALA A 318 -13.11 -28.60 -9.78
N ARG A 319 -12.09 -28.39 -8.93
CA ARG A 319 -11.44 -29.46 -8.17
C ARG A 319 -12.10 -29.74 -6.83
N THR A 320 -12.57 -28.70 -6.14
CA THR A 320 -12.99 -28.80 -4.72
C THR A 320 -14.48 -28.50 -4.48
N GLY A 321 -15.18 -27.97 -5.48
CA GLY A 321 -16.55 -27.47 -5.34
C GLY A 321 -16.67 -26.19 -4.51
N GLN A 322 -15.54 -25.54 -4.19
CA GLN A 322 -15.49 -24.32 -3.37
C GLN A 322 -14.37 -23.38 -3.84
N ILE A 323 -14.54 -22.08 -3.63
CA ILE A 323 -13.54 -21.06 -3.92
C ILE A 323 -13.05 -20.47 -2.60
N THR A 324 -11.79 -20.71 -2.27
CA THR A 324 -11.11 -20.08 -1.12
C THR A 324 -10.08 -19.05 -1.56
N ALA A 325 -9.50 -19.21 -2.76
CA ALA A 325 -8.53 -18.30 -3.36
C ALA A 325 -7.37 -17.95 -2.41
N THR A 326 -6.86 -18.93 -1.64
CA THR A 326 -5.82 -18.73 -0.63
C THR A 326 -4.54 -18.14 -1.23
N ARG A 327 -4.23 -18.51 -2.48
CA ARG A 327 -3.04 -18.06 -3.22
C ARG A 327 -3.19 -16.68 -3.89
N LEU A 328 -4.37 -16.06 -3.81
CA LEU A 328 -4.67 -14.78 -4.46
C LEU A 328 -4.88 -13.68 -3.40
N GLN A 329 -3.78 -13.22 -2.79
CA GLN A 329 -3.83 -12.25 -1.69
C GLN A 329 -4.33 -10.85 -2.10
N ILE A 330 -4.20 -10.50 -3.38
CA ILE A 330 -4.58 -9.18 -3.93
C ILE A 330 -6.09 -9.10 -4.22
N VAL A 331 -6.79 -10.23 -4.32
CA VAL A 331 -8.21 -10.22 -4.68
C VAL A 331 -9.07 -9.92 -3.44
N PRO A 332 -10.04 -8.99 -3.52
CA PRO A 332 -10.89 -8.67 -2.39
C PRO A 332 -11.61 -9.90 -1.83
N ARG A 333 -11.61 -10.05 -0.50
CA ARG A 333 -12.19 -11.22 0.17
C ARG A 333 -13.71 -11.29 0.02
N TYR A 334 -14.39 -10.14 -0.02
CA TYR A 334 -15.82 -10.10 -0.28
C TYR A 334 -16.17 -10.69 -1.65
N LEU A 335 -15.36 -10.43 -2.68
CA LEU A 335 -15.58 -10.91 -4.04
C LEU A 335 -15.43 -12.43 -4.12
N VAL A 336 -14.40 -12.97 -3.46
CA VAL A 336 -14.18 -14.43 -3.34
C VAL A 336 -15.36 -15.09 -2.66
N ALA A 337 -15.82 -14.53 -1.53
CA ALA A 337 -16.95 -15.05 -0.78
C ALA A 337 -18.25 -15.02 -1.58
N ASP A 338 -18.52 -13.90 -2.27
CA ASP A 338 -19.70 -13.74 -3.12
C ASP A 338 -19.67 -14.75 -4.27
N LEU A 339 -18.57 -14.85 -5.02
CA LEU A 339 -18.43 -15.82 -6.12
C LEU A 339 -18.55 -17.27 -5.63
N ASN A 340 -17.97 -17.61 -4.48
CA ASN A 340 -18.10 -18.93 -3.88
C ASN A 340 -19.57 -19.24 -3.56
N ARG A 341 -20.28 -18.30 -2.92
CA ARG A 341 -21.70 -18.44 -2.57
C ARG A 341 -22.56 -18.65 -3.82
N PHE A 342 -22.44 -17.77 -4.82
CA PHE A 342 -23.22 -17.86 -6.06
C PHE A 342 -22.93 -19.14 -6.83
N SER A 343 -21.65 -19.52 -6.97
CA SER A 343 -21.26 -20.73 -7.69
C SER A 343 -21.78 -21.99 -6.98
N ARG A 344 -21.68 -22.06 -5.65
CA ARG A 344 -22.21 -23.18 -4.86
C ARG A 344 -23.73 -23.28 -4.93
N GLN A 345 -24.44 -22.14 -4.87
CA GLN A 345 -25.90 -22.11 -5.00
C GLN A 345 -26.34 -22.59 -6.39
N LEU A 346 -25.68 -22.10 -7.45
CA LEU A 346 -25.96 -22.51 -8.83
C LEU A 346 -25.65 -24.00 -9.05
N ALA A 347 -24.52 -24.49 -8.54
CA ALA A 347 -24.19 -25.92 -8.58
C ALA A 347 -25.23 -26.76 -7.84
N ALA A 348 -25.60 -26.39 -6.61
CA ALA A 348 -26.63 -27.11 -5.85
C ALA A 348 -27.99 -27.14 -6.59
N GLN A 349 -28.39 -26.01 -7.17
CA GLN A 349 -29.62 -25.93 -7.96
C GLN A 349 -29.56 -26.83 -9.20
N ARG A 350 -28.45 -26.80 -9.95
CA ARG A 350 -28.25 -27.65 -11.13
C ARG A 350 -28.22 -29.13 -10.80
N GLN A 351 -27.64 -29.50 -9.66
CA GLN A 351 -27.66 -30.88 -9.17
C GLN A 351 -29.08 -31.35 -8.91
N ARG A 352 -29.87 -30.54 -8.18
CA ARG A 352 -31.30 -30.82 -7.95
C ARG A 352 -32.05 -30.98 -9.27
N ASP A 353 -31.80 -30.11 -10.25
CA ASP A 353 -32.46 -30.19 -11.56
C ASP A 353 -32.10 -31.46 -12.32
N TRP A 354 -30.83 -31.87 -12.25
CA TRP A 354 -30.36 -33.11 -12.87
C TRP A 354 -31.00 -34.33 -12.19
N ASP A 355 -31.04 -34.37 -10.85
CA ASP A 355 -31.69 -35.45 -10.10
C ASP A 355 -33.20 -35.52 -10.44
N ASP A 356 -33.88 -34.37 -10.49
CA ASP A 356 -35.29 -34.27 -10.89
C ASP A 356 -35.50 -34.71 -12.36
N ASP A 357 -34.58 -34.36 -13.28
CA ASP A 357 -34.65 -34.77 -14.68
C ASP A 357 -34.41 -36.28 -14.86
N VAL A 358 -33.53 -36.89 -14.07
CA VAL A 358 -33.32 -38.36 -14.05
C VAL A 358 -34.57 -39.05 -13.50
N PHE A 359 -35.16 -38.55 -12.41
CA PHE A 359 -36.42 -39.06 -11.87
C PHE A 359 -37.57 -38.96 -12.89
N ASN A 360 -37.71 -37.81 -13.53
CA ASN A 360 -38.74 -37.55 -14.53
C ASN A 360 -38.58 -38.43 -15.76
N ALA A 361 -37.35 -38.66 -16.21
CA ALA A 361 -37.08 -39.57 -17.32
C ALA A 361 -37.43 -41.03 -16.97
N ALA A 362 -37.10 -41.47 -15.74
CA ALA A 362 -37.30 -42.85 -15.33
C ALA A 362 -38.74 -43.18 -14.93
N LEU A 363 -39.38 -42.35 -14.10
CA LEU A 363 -40.68 -42.62 -13.48
C LEU A 363 -41.68 -41.46 -13.62
N GLY A 364 -41.26 -40.22 -13.39
CA GLY A 364 -42.19 -39.09 -13.23
C GLY A 364 -42.99 -38.72 -14.48
N CYS A 365 -42.38 -38.75 -15.67
CA CYS A 365 -43.05 -38.43 -16.94
C CYS A 365 -43.48 -39.69 -17.68
N GLU A 366 -44.67 -39.64 -18.31
CA GLU A 366 -45.16 -40.70 -19.17
C GLU A 366 -44.42 -40.69 -20.52
N LEU A 367 -43.29 -41.39 -20.55
CA LEU A 367 -42.45 -41.55 -21.74
C LEU A 367 -42.55 -42.96 -22.30
N THR A 368 -42.55 -43.08 -23.63
CA THR A 368 -42.35 -44.37 -24.31
C THR A 368 -40.96 -44.93 -24.00
N ALA A 369 -40.74 -46.23 -24.24
CA ALA A 369 -39.45 -46.87 -23.99
C ALA A 369 -38.30 -46.18 -24.76
N ASP A 370 -38.55 -45.79 -26.02
CA ASP A 370 -37.56 -45.09 -26.85
C ASP A 370 -37.29 -43.67 -26.37
N GLN A 371 -38.33 -42.93 -25.99
CA GLN A 371 -38.18 -41.58 -25.42
C GLN A 371 -37.41 -41.61 -24.09
N ARG A 372 -37.70 -42.59 -23.24
CA ARG A 372 -36.97 -42.82 -21.98
C ARG A 372 -35.51 -43.11 -22.25
N ARG A 373 -35.21 -44.02 -23.18
CA ARG A 373 -33.83 -44.36 -23.58
C ARG A 373 -33.10 -43.13 -24.09
N GLN A 374 -33.70 -42.37 -25.00
CA GLN A 374 -33.12 -41.15 -25.54
C GLN A 374 -32.82 -40.12 -24.43
N ARG A 375 -33.79 -39.89 -23.53
CA ARG A 375 -33.65 -38.90 -22.46
C ARG A 375 -32.60 -39.31 -21.43
N LEU A 376 -32.59 -40.57 -20.99
CA LEU A 376 -31.56 -41.07 -20.06
C LEU A 376 -30.17 -41.11 -20.70
N THR A 377 -30.08 -41.34 -22.03
CA THR A 377 -28.80 -41.25 -22.75
C THR A 377 -28.27 -39.81 -22.75
N GLN A 378 -29.13 -38.81 -22.98
CA GLN A 378 -28.74 -37.40 -22.86
C GLN A 378 -28.30 -37.00 -21.45
N LEU A 379 -28.90 -37.61 -20.42
CA LEU A 379 -28.55 -37.37 -19.02
C LEU A 379 -27.31 -38.17 -18.57
N ARG A 380 -26.77 -39.05 -19.42
CA ARG A 380 -25.56 -39.85 -19.17
C ARG A 380 -24.29 -39.01 -19.31
N ASP A 381 -24.34 -37.97 -20.14
CA ASP A 381 -23.21 -37.06 -20.34
C ASP A 381 -22.90 -36.31 -19.05
N CYS A 382 -21.60 -36.23 -18.73
CA CYS A 382 -21.11 -35.79 -17.44
C CYS A 382 -21.49 -34.34 -17.12
N TRP A 383 -21.97 -34.13 -15.89
CA TRP A 383 -22.01 -32.82 -15.27
C TRP A 383 -21.29 -32.89 -13.92
N GLU A 384 -20.37 -31.96 -13.67
CA GLU A 384 -19.45 -31.92 -12.50
C GLU A 384 -18.66 -33.23 -12.23
N GLY A 385 -18.28 -33.97 -13.28
CA GLY A 385 -17.60 -35.27 -13.12
C GLY A 385 -18.49 -36.37 -12.53
N ARG A 386 -19.80 -36.14 -12.45
CA ARG A 386 -20.80 -37.14 -12.05
C ARG A 386 -21.43 -37.73 -13.30
N GLN A 387 -21.49 -39.05 -13.34
CA GLN A 387 -22.08 -39.83 -14.42
C GLN A 387 -23.05 -40.83 -13.83
N LEU A 388 -24.13 -41.12 -14.55
CA LEU A 388 -24.89 -42.34 -14.27
C LEU A 388 -23.97 -43.52 -14.53
N SER A 389 -23.68 -44.31 -13.50
CA SER A 389 -22.95 -45.56 -13.71
C SER A 389 -23.74 -46.47 -14.65
N ASP A 390 -23.05 -47.34 -15.39
CA ASP A 390 -23.72 -48.27 -16.31
C ASP A 390 -24.78 -49.12 -15.59
N ALA A 391 -24.52 -49.48 -14.33
CA ALA A 391 -25.48 -50.16 -13.47
C ALA A 391 -26.73 -49.32 -13.17
N CYS A 392 -26.57 -48.04 -12.80
CA CYS A 392 -27.69 -47.12 -12.61
C CYS A 392 -28.48 -46.95 -13.90
N TYR A 393 -27.81 -46.72 -15.03
CA TYR A 393 -28.43 -46.53 -16.34
C TYR A 393 -29.28 -47.75 -16.76
N ALA A 394 -28.73 -48.96 -16.65
CA ALA A 394 -29.44 -50.19 -16.98
C ALA A 394 -30.67 -50.44 -16.07
N THR A 395 -30.61 -49.96 -14.83
CA THR A 395 -31.72 -50.06 -13.87
C THR A 395 -32.81 -49.03 -14.21
N LEU A 396 -32.43 -47.77 -14.47
CA LEU A 396 -33.34 -46.67 -14.79
C LEU A 396 -34.17 -46.93 -16.06
N LEU A 397 -33.61 -47.62 -17.07
CA LEU A 397 -34.34 -47.95 -18.31
C LEU A 397 -35.57 -48.83 -18.08
N ARG A 398 -35.46 -49.81 -17.17
CA ARG A 398 -36.49 -50.81 -16.88
C ARG A 398 -37.34 -50.46 -15.67
N LEU A 399 -36.96 -49.40 -14.94
CA LEU A 399 -37.47 -49.08 -13.62
C LEU A 399 -38.99 -49.03 -13.61
N ARG A 400 -39.59 -48.24 -14.50
CA ARG A 400 -41.06 -48.03 -14.60
C ARG A 400 -41.85 -49.32 -14.86
N GLU A 401 -41.30 -50.26 -15.61
CA GLU A 401 -41.95 -51.54 -15.96
C GLU A 401 -41.83 -52.54 -14.80
N SER A 402 -40.71 -52.48 -14.06
CA SER A 402 -40.44 -53.35 -12.91
C SER A 402 -40.96 -52.83 -11.56
N TRP A 403 -41.47 -51.60 -11.50
CA TRP A 403 -41.81 -50.94 -10.23
C TRP A 403 -43.17 -51.38 -9.70
N GLN A 404 -43.17 -52.30 -8.74
CA GLN A 404 -44.33 -52.60 -7.88
C GLN A 404 -44.42 -51.54 -6.78
N GLN A 405 -45.57 -51.34 -6.13
CA GLN A 405 -45.85 -50.20 -5.22
C GLN A 405 -44.85 -49.96 -4.06
N SER A 406 -43.85 -50.83 -3.83
CA SER A 406 -42.80 -50.59 -2.84
C SER A 406 -41.47 -51.30 -3.16
N PRO A 407 -40.61 -50.76 -4.03
CA PRO A 407 -39.34 -51.37 -4.36
C PRO A 407 -38.16 -50.57 -3.81
N VAL A 408 -37.10 -51.30 -3.50
CA VAL A 408 -35.90 -50.77 -2.86
C VAL A 408 -34.95 -50.23 -3.92
N ILE A 409 -34.60 -48.95 -3.84
CA ILE A 409 -33.55 -48.37 -4.70
C ILE A 409 -32.22 -49.06 -4.36
N PRO A 410 -31.47 -49.58 -5.35
CA PRO A 410 -30.22 -50.30 -5.08
C PRO A 410 -29.22 -49.46 -4.28
N ALA A 411 -28.61 -50.06 -3.25
CA ALA A 411 -27.58 -49.42 -2.45
C ALA A 411 -26.30 -49.08 -3.26
N THR A 412 -26.16 -49.67 -4.45
CA THR A 412 -25.06 -49.41 -5.39
C THR A 412 -25.19 -48.08 -6.15
N TRP A 413 -26.32 -47.37 -6.00
CA TRP A 413 -26.50 -46.05 -6.60
C TRP A 413 -25.70 -44.98 -5.86
N PRO A 414 -25.25 -43.91 -6.54
CA PRO A 414 -24.63 -42.76 -5.89
C PRO A 414 -25.53 -42.21 -4.78
N GLU A 415 -24.96 -41.99 -3.58
CA GLU A 415 -25.73 -41.69 -2.38
C GLU A 415 -26.69 -40.50 -2.55
N LYS A 416 -26.22 -39.41 -3.16
CA LYS A 416 -27.04 -38.21 -3.40
C LYS A 416 -28.22 -38.48 -4.34
N LEU A 417 -27.98 -39.23 -5.42
CA LEU A 417 -29.02 -39.60 -6.37
C LEU A 417 -30.05 -40.51 -5.71
N ARG A 418 -29.60 -41.47 -4.90
CA ARG A 418 -30.46 -42.38 -4.12
C ARG A 418 -31.35 -41.59 -3.16
N GLN A 419 -30.78 -40.69 -2.37
CA GLN A 419 -31.53 -39.83 -1.44
C GLN A 419 -32.53 -38.95 -2.17
N ALA A 420 -32.13 -38.30 -3.26
CA ALA A 420 -33.03 -37.47 -4.06
C ALA A 420 -34.21 -38.29 -4.60
N PHE A 421 -33.95 -39.48 -5.16
CA PHE A 421 -35.00 -40.39 -5.62
C PHE A 421 -35.93 -40.83 -4.47
N GLN A 422 -35.40 -41.18 -3.30
CA GLN A 422 -36.21 -41.58 -2.15
C GLN A 422 -37.16 -40.47 -1.70
N VAL A 423 -36.67 -39.22 -1.63
CA VAL A 423 -37.52 -38.06 -1.32
C VAL A 423 -38.63 -37.91 -2.36
N ARG A 424 -38.30 -37.99 -3.65
CA ARG A 424 -39.30 -37.84 -4.72
C ARG A 424 -40.34 -38.94 -4.74
N LEU A 425 -39.96 -40.18 -4.41
CA LEU A 425 -40.88 -41.30 -4.30
C LEU A 425 -41.85 -41.13 -3.13
N ALA A 426 -41.39 -40.61 -2.00
CA ALA A 426 -42.24 -40.34 -0.84
C ALA A 426 -43.30 -39.25 -1.11
N GLU A 427 -43.04 -38.36 -2.08
CA GLU A 427 -43.93 -37.26 -2.49
C GLU A 427 -44.96 -37.68 -3.57
N GLN A 428 -44.93 -38.92 -4.08
CA GLN A 428 -45.82 -39.37 -5.15
C GLN A 428 -47.23 -39.71 -4.65
N PRO A 429 -48.30 -39.32 -5.37
CA PRO A 429 -49.67 -39.71 -5.02
C PRO A 429 -49.95 -41.18 -5.34
N ALA A 430 -50.87 -41.80 -4.60
CA ALA A 430 -51.26 -43.20 -4.82
C ALA A 430 -51.95 -43.46 -6.17
N THR A 431 -52.46 -42.42 -6.82
CA THR A 431 -53.27 -42.48 -8.04
C THR A 431 -52.46 -42.42 -9.34
N GLY A 432 -51.13 -42.26 -9.27
CA GLY A 432 -50.27 -42.28 -10.46
C GLY A 432 -48.98 -41.48 -10.30
N TRP A 433 -48.10 -41.59 -11.30
CA TRP A 433 -46.80 -40.90 -11.30
C TRP A 433 -46.94 -39.44 -11.71
N VAL A 434 -46.35 -38.56 -10.91
CA VAL A 434 -46.28 -37.12 -11.16
C VAL A 434 -44.82 -36.70 -11.32
N PRO A 435 -44.50 -35.84 -12.29
CA PRO A 435 -43.16 -35.31 -12.44
C PRO A 435 -42.68 -34.60 -11.17
N ALA A 436 -41.41 -34.81 -10.81
CA ALA A 436 -40.70 -33.99 -9.86
C ALA A 436 -40.71 -32.53 -10.34
N LYS A 437 -41.28 -31.65 -9.52
CA LYS A 437 -41.49 -30.25 -9.86
C LYS A 437 -40.22 -29.42 -9.68
N LYS A 438 -39.87 -28.66 -10.71
CA LYS A 438 -38.77 -27.70 -10.65
C LYS A 438 -39.18 -26.49 -9.83
N ASN A 439 -38.31 -26.06 -8.93
CA ASN A 439 -38.50 -24.89 -8.07
C ASN A 439 -38.07 -23.56 -8.72
N HIS A 440 -37.64 -23.60 -9.98
CA HIS A 440 -37.25 -22.44 -10.77
C HIS A 440 -37.64 -22.68 -12.23
N VAL A 441 -37.67 -21.60 -13.02
CA VAL A 441 -37.96 -21.68 -14.46
C VAL A 441 -37.08 -20.73 -15.25
N THR A 442 -36.62 -21.18 -16.41
CA THR A 442 -35.83 -20.37 -17.35
C THR A 442 -36.70 -19.87 -18.52
N PRO A 443 -36.34 -18.75 -19.17
CA PRO A 443 -37.09 -18.26 -20.33
C PRO A 443 -37.16 -19.24 -21.51
N SER A 444 -36.19 -20.14 -21.66
CA SER A 444 -36.24 -21.19 -22.69
C SER A 444 -37.25 -22.28 -22.32
N GLN A 445 -37.30 -22.69 -21.06
CA GLN A 445 -38.31 -23.64 -20.54
C GLN A 445 -39.73 -23.07 -20.67
N LEU A 446 -39.94 -21.80 -20.33
CA LEU A 446 -41.24 -21.14 -20.54
C LEU A 446 -41.63 -21.13 -22.02
N ARG A 447 -40.69 -20.84 -22.92
CA ARG A 447 -40.95 -20.91 -24.38
C ARG A 447 -41.34 -22.32 -24.84
N GLN A 448 -40.70 -23.36 -24.30
CA GLN A 448 -41.05 -24.75 -24.62
C GLN A 448 -42.48 -25.11 -24.20
N LEU A 449 -42.96 -24.61 -23.05
CA LEU A 449 -44.36 -24.81 -22.62
C LEU A 449 -45.37 -24.20 -23.61
N ILE A 450 -45.00 -23.09 -24.25
CA ILE A 450 -45.90 -22.34 -25.14
C ILE A 450 -46.06 -23.03 -26.51
N THR A 451 -45.12 -23.87 -26.96
CA THR A 451 -44.95 -24.17 -28.39
C THR A 451 -45.74 -25.37 -28.95
N PRO A 452 -46.82 -25.85 -28.32
CA PRO A 452 -47.92 -26.39 -29.15
C PRO A 452 -49.34 -26.05 -28.65
N GLN A 453 -49.50 -25.18 -27.65
CA GLN A 453 -50.76 -25.07 -26.91
C GLN A 453 -51.67 -23.93 -27.39
N ALA A 454 -52.97 -24.21 -27.37
CA ALA A 454 -53.98 -23.32 -27.94
C ALA A 454 -54.42 -22.20 -26.98
N ASP A 455 -54.48 -22.47 -25.67
CA ASP A 455 -55.01 -21.55 -24.65
C ASP A 455 -54.18 -21.49 -23.36
N PHE A 456 -54.43 -20.45 -22.55
CA PHE A 456 -53.72 -20.23 -21.28
C PHE A 456 -54.05 -21.28 -20.22
N ALA A 457 -55.29 -21.78 -20.16
CA ALA A 457 -55.72 -22.75 -19.15
C ALA A 457 -54.92 -24.05 -19.24
N THR A 458 -54.67 -24.54 -20.46
CA THR A 458 -53.84 -25.72 -20.72
C THR A 458 -52.39 -25.49 -20.29
N VAL A 459 -51.85 -24.30 -20.58
CA VAL A 459 -50.47 -23.91 -20.22
C VAL A 459 -50.30 -23.78 -18.71
N ALA A 460 -51.28 -23.19 -18.02
CA ALA A 460 -51.28 -23.05 -16.58
C ALA A 460 -51.33 -24.42 -15.89
N ALA A 461 -52.17 -25.33 -16.37
CA ALA A 461 -52.23 -26.70 -15.88
C ALA A 461 -50.90 -27.45 -16.09
N GLN A 462 -50.30 -27.33 -17.28
CA GLN A 462 -48.99 -27.94 -17.55
C GLN A 462 -47.88 -27.31 -16.71
N TYR A 463 -47.93 -25.99 -16.51
CA TYR A 463 -47.00 -25.27 -15.65
C TYR A 463 -47.07 -25.80 -14.22
N HIS A 464 -48.25 -25.88 -13.61
CA HIS A 464 -48.41 -26.39 -12.24
C HIS A 464 -48.06 -27.89 -12.11
N ARG A 465 -48.13 -28.65 -13.20
CA ARG A 465 -47.66 -30.04 -13.25
C ARG A 465 -46.13 -30.14 -13.17
N LEU A 466 -45.40 -29.18 -13.76
CA LEU A 466 -43.96 -29.25 -13.93
C LEU A 466 -43.16 -28.36 -12.97
N TYR A 467 -43.80 -27.34 -12.38
CA TYR A 467 -43.13 -26.32 -11.59
C TYR A 467 -43.83 -26.10 -10.24
N ALA A 468 -43.03 -25.74 -9.24
CA ALA A 468 -43.45 -25.35 -7.90
C ALA A 468 -42.55 -24.21 -7.41
N LEU A 469 -42.78 -23.01 -7.93
CA LEU A 469 -42.02 -21.81 -7.57
C LEU A 469 -42.55 -21.19 -6.27
N PRO A 470 -41.77 -20.33 -5.60
CA PRO A 470 -42.29 -19.51 -4.51
C PRO A 470 -43.50 -18.69 -4.98
N ALA A 471 -44.54 -18.58 -4.15
CA ALA A 471 -45.84 -18.01 -4.54
C ALA A 471 -45.74 -16.65 -5.25
N ALA A 472 -44.88 -15.75 -4.77
CA ALA A 472 -44.66 -14.45 -5.40
C ALA A 472 -44.07 -14.56 -6.82
N THR A 473 -43.09 -15.44 -7.03
CA THR A 473 -42.47 -15.65 -8.35
C THR A 473 -43.40 -16.42 -9.28
N GLU A 474 -44.16 -17.36 -8.75
CA GLU A 474 -45.20 -18.09 -9.48
C GLU A 474 -46.28 -17.15 -10.00
N ALA A 475 -46.80 -16.25 -9.16
CA ALA A 475 -47.80 -15.25 -9.54
C ALA A 475 -47.32 -14.35 -10.69
N VAL A 476 -46.09 -13.84 -10.59
CA VAL A 476 -45.48 -13.02 -11.66
C VAL A 476 -45.33 -13.82 -12.94
N THR A 477 -44.86 -15.08 -12.86
CA THR A 477 -44.64 -15.94 -14.03
C THR A 477 -45.96 -16.26 -14.73
N LEU A 478 -46.98 -16.68 -13.97
CA LEU A 478 -48.31 -16.97 -14.51
C LEU A 478 -48.97 -15.72 -15.10
N SER A 479 -48.82 -14.56 -14.45
CA SER A 479 -49.30 -13.27 -14.98
C SER A 479 -48.63 -12.93 -16.32
N ALA A 480 -47.31 -13.13 -16.44
CA ALA A 480 -46.59 -12.90 -17.69
C ALA A 480 -47.07 -13.85 -18.81
N LEU A 481 -47.25 -15.14 -18.50
CA LEU A 481 -47.79 -16.12 -19.43
C LEU A 481 -49.21 -15.77 -19.86
N HIS A 482 -50.08 -15.39 -18.92
CA HIS A 482 -51.45 -14.99 -19.23
C HIS A 482 -51.46 -13.76 -20.17
N ARG A 483 -50.67 -12.73 -19.84
CA ARG A 483 -50.52 -11.54 -20.70
C ARG A 483 -50.03 -11.89 -22.10
N TYR A 484 -49.07 -12.81 -22.24
CA TYR A 484 -48.60 -13.29 -23.54
C TYR A 484 -49.75 -13.88 -24.37
N TYR A 485 -50.57 -14.74 -23.77
CA TYR A 485 -51.71 -15.37 -24.46
C TYR A 485 -52.81 -14.38 -24.82
N LEU A 486 -53.09 -13.39 -23.97
CA LEU A 486 -54.02 -12.30 -24.29
C LEU A 486 -53.54 -11.50 -25.52
N VAL A 487 -52.26 -11.10 -25.54
CA VAL A 487 -51.67 -10.38 -26.69
C VAL A 487 -51.75 -11.22 -27.97
N LYS A 488 -51.49 -12.54 -27.88
CA LYS A 488 -51.58 -13.45 -29.02
C LYS A 488 -53.01 -13.63 -29.52
N ALA A 489 -53.99 -13.74 -28.62
CA ALA A 489 -55.40 -13.82 -28.97
C ALA A 489 -55.86 -12.55 -29.71
N ASP A 490 -55.46 -11.38 -29.22
CA ASP A 490 -55.79 -10.10 -29.86
C ASP A 490 -55.13 -9.89 -31.22
N GLN A 491 -53.89 -10.39 -31.38
CA GLN A 491 -53.24 -10.43 -32.69
C GLN A 491 -54.02 -11.31 -33.67
N ARG A 492 -54.44 -12.51 -33.26
CA ARG A 492 -55.24 -13.42 -34.10
C ARG A 492 -56.61 -12.84 -34.47
N ALA A 493 -57.24 -12.10 -33.55
CA ALA A 493 -58.54 -11.48 -33.76
C ALA A 493 -58.47 -10.10 -34.46
N GLY A 494 -57.30 -9.59 -34.80
CA GLY A 494 -57.13 -8.25 -35.40
C GLY A 494 -57.47 -7.08 -34.46
N ARG A 495 -57.60 -7.32 -33.15
CA ARG A 495 -58.03 -6.32 -32.16
C ARG A 495 -56.88 -5.61 -31.45
N ALA A 496 -55.64 -6.01 -31.71
CA ALA A 496 -54.46 -5.55 -30.96
C ALA A 496 -54.36 -4.02 -30.80
N LYS A 497 -54.64 -3.24 -31.85
CA LYS A 497 -54.61 -1.77 -31.81
C LYS A 497 -55.74 -1.18 -30.95
N ALA A 498 -56.93 -1.76 -31.02
CA ALA A 498 -58.09 -1.33 -30.24
C ALA A 498 -57.89 -1.67 -28.75
N THR A 499 -57.43 -2.88 -28.42
CA THR A 499 -57.13 -3.26 -27.04
C THR A 499 -55.99 -2.41 -26.48
N ALA A 500 -54.92 -2.16 -27.24
CA ALA A 500 -53.81 -1.33 -26.78
C ALA A 500 -54.25 0.10 -26.45
N LYS A 501 -55.10 0.70 -27.30
CA LYS A 501 -55.68 2.02 -27.05
C LYS A 501 -56.51 2.03 -25.76
N LEU A 502 -57.41 1.06 -25.60
CA LEU A 502 -58.26 0.93 -24.41
C LEU A 502 -57.43 0.73 -23.14
N VAL A 503 -56.40 -0.12 -23.17
CA VAL A 503 -55.50 -0.31 -22.02
C VAL A 503 -54.76 0.99 -21.67
N THR A 504 -54.28 1.73 -22.66
CA THR A 504 -53.67 3.05 -22.41
C THR A 504 -54.66 4.04 -21.80
N GLU A 505 -55.94 4.02 -22.20
CA GLU A 505 -56.99 4.86 -21.62
C GLU A 505 -57.33 4.43 -20.19
N LEU A 506 -57.42 3.13 -19.90
CA LEU A 506 -57.66 2.61 -18.55
C LEU A 506 -56.49 2.86 -17.59
N LEU A 507 -55.26 2.92 -18.10
CA LEU A 507 -54.07 3.25 -17.30
C LEU A 507 -53.86 4.76 -17.13
N LYS A 508 -54.67 5.60 -17.79
CA LYS A 508 -54.57 7.07 -17.69
C LYS A 508 -55.20 7.65 -16.43
N GLU A 509 -55.89 6.85 -15.60
CA GLU A 509 -56.35 7.27 -14.27
C GLU A 509 -56.13 6.16 -13.22
N THR A 510 -54.99 6.26 -12.52
CA THR A 510 -54.82 5.93 -11.10
C THR A 510 -53.72 6.82 -10.51
N VAL A 511 -53.88 8.14 -10.67
CA VAL A 511 -53.24 9.17 -9.85
C VAL A 511 -54.37 10.14 -9.53
N ASP A 512 -55.13 9.82 -8.50
CA ASP A 512 -55.87 10.72 -7.62
C ASP A 512 -56.61 9.85 -6.59
N ASP A 513 -55.85 9.38 -5.59
CA ASP A 513 -56.11 9.46 -4.13
C ASP A 513 -55.06 8.65 -3.35
#